data_AF-A0A7X8A7K7-F1
#
_entry.id   AF-A0A7X8A7K7-F1
#
_cell.length_a   1.000
_cell.length_b   1.000
_cell.length_c   1.000
_cell.angle_alpha   90.00
_cell.angle_beta   90.00
_cell.angle_gamma   90.00
#
_symmetry.space_group_name_H-M   'P 1'
#
loop_
_entity.id
_entity.type
_entity.pdbx_description
1 polymer ?
#
loop_
_entity_poly.entity_id
_entity_poly.type
_entity_poly.pdbx_seq_one_letter_code
_entity_poly.pdbx_strand_id
1 'polypeptide(L)' 'FWVAVDELIKAKNADPSAADKINDLLGQYSARFPNTEEAFFNGYTDGQTYTVGCWIGQNTIVRTRK' A
#
# COMPACT_ATOMS: atom_id res chain seq x y z
N PHE A 1 -0.33 -4.59 3.09
CA PHE A 1 -0.07 -3.15 3.30
C PHE A 1 -0.19 -2.35 2.01
N TRP A 2 0.59 -2.67 0.97
CA TRP A 2 0.58 -1.89 -0.28
C TRP A 2 -0.76 -1.85 -1.01
N VAL A 3 -1.39 -3.00 -1.28
CA VAL A 3 -2.73 -3.06 -1.90
C VAL A 3 -3.77 -2.29 -1.10
N ALA A 4 -3.73 -2.38 0.23
CA ALA A 4 -4.70 -1.68 1.08
C ALA A 4 -4.58 -0.16 0.92
N VAL A 5 -3.35 0.37 0.83
CA VAL A 5 -3.12 1.79 0.58
C VAL A 5 -3.58 2.22 -0.81
N ASP A 6 -3.30 1.43 -1.85
CA ASP A 6 -3.79 1.72 -3.21
C ASP A 6 -5.32 1.73 -3.28
N GLU A 7 -5.99 0.75 -2.65
CA GLU A 7 -7.45 0.69 -2.61
C GLU A 7 -8.06 1.81 -1.75
N LEU A 8 -7.42 2.19 -0.64
CA LEU A 8 -7.85 3.33 0.18
C LEU A 8 -7.76 4.65 -0.61
N ILE A 9 -6.69 4.85 -1.39
CA ILE A 9 -6.55 6.03 -2.26
C ILE A 9 -7.65 6.04 -3.33
N LYS A 10 -7.94 4.89 -3.96
CA LYS A 10 -9.06 4.77 -4.90
C LYS A 10 -10.40 5.07 -4.23
N ALA A 11 -10.64 4.51 -3.05
CA ALA A 11 -11.86 4.75 -2.28
C ALA A 11 -12.03 6.22 -1.90
N LYS A 12 -10.95 6.91 -1.52
CA LYS A 12 -10.98 8.35 -1.21
C LYS A 12 -11.33 9.19 -2.43
N ASN A 13 -10.84 8.81 -3.60
CA ASN A 13 -11.18 9.49 -4.85
C ASN A 13 -12.64 9.23 -5.28
N ALA A 14 -13.18 8.05 -4.94
CA ALA A 14 -14.56 7.69 -5.22
C ALA A 14 -15.56 8.32 -4.23
N ASP A 15 -15.21 8.38 -2.94
CA ASP A 15 -16.01 8.96 -1.87
C ASP A 15 -15.19 9.94 -1.00
N PRO A 16 -15.25 11.24 -1.30
CA PRO A 16 -14.57 12.27 -0.52
C PRO A 16 -15.15 12.43 0.90
N SER A 17 -16.39 12.02 1.15
CA SER A 17 -17.01 12.16 2.48
C SER A 17 -16.36 11.26 3.52
N ALA A 18 -15.73 10.16 3.11
CA ALA A 18 -14.96 9.28 3.97
C ALA A 18 -13.48 9.68 4.10
N ALA A 19 -13.05 10.81 3.53
CA ALA A 19 -11.64 11.18 3.41
C ALA A 19 -10.90 11.25 4.76
N ASP A 20 -11.51 11.76 5.82
CA ASP A 20 -10.90 11.82 7.16
C ASP A 20 -10.52 10.44 7.69
N LYS A 21 -11.46 9.50 7.63
CA LYS A 21 -11.23 8.11 8.09
C LYS A 21 -10.24 7.38 7.19
N ILE A 22 -10.27 7.65 5.90
CA ILE A 22 -9.32 7.06 4.95
C ILE A 22 -7.91 7.61 5.19
N ASN A 23 -7.75 8.90 5.49
CA ASN A 23 -6.44 9.49 5.81
C ASN A 23 -5.83 8.86 7.08
N ASP A 24 -6.64 8.61 8.11
CA ASP A 24 -6.19 7.90 9.32
C ASP A 24 -5.69 6.49 8.98
N LEU A 25 -6.49 5.72 8.25
CA LEU A 25 -6.11 4.38 7.80
C LEU A 25 -4.84 4.41 6.93
N LEU A 26 -4.71 5.37 6.02
CA LEU A 26 -3.53 5.55 5.19
C LEU A 26 -2.27 5.74 6.03
N GLY A 27 -2.34 6.57 7.09
CA GLY A 27 -1.25 6.74 8.05
C GLY A 27 -0.88 5.43 8.75
N GLN A 28 -1.87 4.69 9.24
CA GLN A 28 -1.65 3.40 9.92
C GLN A 28 -1.02 2.34 8.99
N TYR A 29 -1.50 2.22 7.75
CA TYR A 29 -1.01 1.22 6.81
C TYR A 29 0.36 1.58 6.22
N SER A 30 0.62 2.86 5.95
CA SER A 30 1.93 3.33 5.48
C SER A 30 3.01 3.22 6.55
N ALA A 31 2.66 3.42 7.83
CA ALA A 31 3.60 3.20 8.94
C ALA A 31 4.08 1.75 9.08
N ARG A 32 3.32 0.79 8.55
CA ARG A 32 3.65 -0.64 8.52
C ARG A 32 4.39 -1.06 7.26
N PHE A 33 4.80 -0.11 6.41
CA PHE A 33 5.64 -0.46 5.26
C PHE A 33 7.00 -0.97 5.73
N PRO A 34 7.52 -2.04 5.12
CA PRO A 34 8.83 -2.54 5.44
C PRO A 34 9.89 -1.49 5.09
N ASN A 35 10.98 -1.50 5.85
CA ASN A 35 12.17 -0.71 5.54
C ASN A 35 12.79 -1.24 4.24
N THR A 36 13.65 -0.44 3.61
CA THR A 36 14.38 -0.87 2.40
C THR A 36 15.10 -2.21 2.60
N GLU A 37 15.74 -2.40 3.75
CA GLU A 37 16.43 -3.65 4.10
C GLU A 37 15.45 -4.82 4.24
N GLU A 38 14.35 -4.65 4.97
CA GLU A 38 13.34 -5.71 5.14
C GLU A 38 12.69 -6.09 3.81
N ALA A 39 12.37 -5.10 2.97
CA ALA A 39 11.86 -5.36 1.62
C ALA A 39 12.87 -6.17 0.81
N PHE A 40 14.14 -5.76 0.83
CA PHE A 40 15.23 -6.46 0.15
C PHE A 40 15.40 -7.90 0.64
N PHE A 41 15.38 -8.14 1.95
CA PHE A 41 15.43 -9.49 2.54
C PHE A 41 14.25 -10.37 2.10
N ASN A 42 13.09 -9.77 1.88
CA ASN A 42 11.90 -10.46 1.38
C ASN A 42 11.88 -10.57 -0.17
N GLY A 43 12.94 -10.13 -0.86
CA GLY A 43 13.05 -10.18 -2.32
C GLY A 43 12.23 -9.10 -3.04
N TYR A 44 11.82 -8.05 -2.34
CA TYR A 44 11.08 -6.92 -2.89
C TYR A 44 11.98 -5.68 -3.00
N THR A 45 11.90 -4.99 -4.14
CA THR A 45 12.61 -3.72 -4.37
C THR A 45 11.64 -2.55 -4.34
N ASP A 46 12.05 -1.42 -3.77
CA ASP A 46 11.26 -0.18 -3.84
C ASP A 46 10.96 0.20 -5.30
N GLY A 47 9.70 0.50 -5.60
CA GLY A 47 9.23 0.78 -6.96
C GLY A 47 8.96 -0.45 -7.82
N GLN A 48 9.18 -1.66 -7.31
CA GLN A 48 8.82 -2.90 -8.01
C GLN A 48 7.29 -3.06 -8.08
N THR A 49 6.78 -3.43 -9.25
CA THR A 49 5.38 -3.87 -9.38
C THR A 49 5.25 -5.28 -8.82
N TYR A 50 4.40 -5.44 -7.83
CA TYR A 50 4.04 -6.73 -7.25
C TYR A 50 2.57 -7.04 -7.54
N THR A 51 2.32 -8.16 -8.21
CA THR A 51 0.97 -8.67 -8.43
C THR A 51 0.58 -9.54 -7.26
N VAL A 52 -0.42 -9.11 -6.49
CA VAL A 52 -0.97 -9.92 -5.40
C VAL A 52 -1.92 -10.95 -6.03
N GLY A 53 -1.35 -12.10 -6.41
CA GLY A 53 -2.05 -13.19 -7.10
C GLY A 53 -3.06 -13.99 -6.26
N CYS A 54 -3.55 -13.44 -5.15
CA CYS A 54 -4.62 -14.06 -4.37
C CYS A 54 -6.00 -13.61 -4.91
N TRP A 55 -7.07 -13.75 -4.11
CA TRP A 55 -8.47 -13.44 -4.45
C TRP A 55 -8.74 -12.04 -5.04
N ILE A 56 -7.76 -11.14 -4.96
CA ILE A 56 -7.83 -9.73 -5.35
C ILE A 56 -7.24 -9.47 -6.75
N GLY A 57 -6.26 -10.26 -7.20
CA GLY A 57 -5.66 -10.13 -8.54
C GLY A 57 -5.14 -8.72 -8.91
N GLN A 58 -4.89 -7.84 -7.92
CA GLN A 58 -4.48 -6.46 -8.16
C GLN A 58 -2.96 -6.33 -8.20
N ASN A 59 -2.51 -5.42 -9.05
CA ASN A 59 -1.13 -4.95 -9.10
C ASN A 59 -0.97 -3.85 -8.06
N THR A 60 0.09 -3.91 -7.27
CA THR A 60 0.49 -2.84 -6.35
C THR A 60 1.95 -2.52 -6.56
N ILE A 61 2.34 -1.32 -6.15
CA ILE A 61 3.74 -0.90 -6.20
C ILE A 61 4.31 -1.08 -4.80
N VAL A 62 5.43 -1.79 -4.72
CA VAL A 62 6.22 -1.93 -3.50
C VAL A 62 6.72 -0.54 -3.11
N ARG A 63 6.32 -0.10 -1.91
CA ARG A 63 6.75 1.17 -1.33
C ARG A 63 7.43 0.87 0.00
N THR A 64 8.68 1.30 0.12
CA THR A 64 9.45 1.14 1.35
C THR A 64 9.43 2.42 2.16
N ARG A 65 9.54 2.33 3.48
CA ARG A 65 9.83 3.52 4.28
C ARG A 65 11.33 3.82 4.20
N LYS A 66 11.67 5.09 4.04
CA LYS A 66 13.05 5.58 4.17
C LYS A 66 13.42 5.74 5.64
#